data_AF-A0ABD1CD53-F1
#
_entry.id   AF-A0ABD1CD53-F1
#
_cell.length_a   1.000
_cell.length_b   1.000
_cell.length_c   1.000
_cell.angle_alpha   90.00
_cell.angle_beta   90.00
_cell.angle_gamma   90.00
#
_symmetry.space_group_name_H-M   'P 1'
#
loop_
_entity.id
_entity.type
_entity.pdbx_description
1 polymer ?
#
loop_
_entity_poly.entity_id
_entity_poly.type
_entity_poly.pdbx_seq_one_letter_code
_entity_poly.pdbx_strand_id
1 'polypeptide(L)'
;MQVRGAPAIAIVGCLSLAVEIYNETFITKQMFKQEIEGKLNYLVSARPTAVNMKLAADDLIGMVNDWVEKSVISVTEIKERFIHEIEAMLEKDISNNMAIGTFGAERILKDVPSGSSLQLLTHCNTGSLATAGYGTALGVIRKIFDQNRLEHLGPAVNADRSKRNMMVAYGT
;
A
#
# COMPACT_ATOMS: atom_id res chain seq x y z
N MET A 1 -3.52 14.02 10.62
CA MET A 1 -3.19 12.80 9.86
C MET A 1 -3.27 13.11 8.36
N GLN A 2 -2.12 13.40 7.73
CA GLN A 2 -2.05 13.75 6.30
C GLN A 2 -2.14 12.49 5.40
N VAL A 3 -1.54 11.38 5.81
CA VAL A 3 -1.64 10.07 5.13
C VAL A 3 -2.59 9.15 5.90
N ARG A 4 -3.50 8.47 5.19
CA ARG A 4 -4.51 7.55 5.74
C ARG A 4 -4.50 6.23 4.98
N GLY A 5 -4.89 5.15 5.65
CA GLY A 5 -4.86 3.78 5.10
C GLY A 5 -3.54 3.07 5.40
N ALA A 6 -3.63 1.83 5.91
CA ALA A 6 -2.45 1.08 6.35
C ALA A 6 -1.43 0.85 5.21
N PRO A 7 -1.84 0.47 3.97
CA PRO A 7 -0.90 0.33 2.87
C PRO A 7 -0.25 1.66 2.47
N ALA A 8 -1.03 2.74 2.35
CA ALA A 8 -0.48 4.06 1.98
C ALA A 8 0.51 4.60 3.03
N ILE A 9 0.28 4.36 4.32
CA ILE A 9 1.21 4.75 5.40
C ILE A 9 2.55 4.03 5.22
N ALA A 10 2.53 2.72 4.96
CA ALA A 10 3.73 1.92 4.74
C ALA A 10 4.53 2.46 3.54
N ILE A 11 3.86 2.61 2.40
CA ILE A 11 4.48 3.01 1.15
C ILE A 11 5.08 4.41 1.25
N VAL A 12 4.34 5.38 1.80
CA VAL A 12 4.87 6.74 2.00
C VAL A 12 6.06 6.73 2.97
N GLY A 13 5.99 5.97 4.06
CA GLY A 13 7.11 5.85 5.00
C GLY A 13 8.37 5.32 4.34
N CYS A 14 8.27 4.19 3.63
CA CYS A 14 9.42 3.61 2.93
C CYS A 14 9.92 4.51 1.80
N LEU A 15 9.05 5.13 0.99
CA LEU A 15 9.46 6.06 -0.06
C LEU A 15 10.15 7.30 0.52
N SER A 16 9.70 7.82 1.67
CA SER A 16 10.41 8.94 2.32
C SER A 16 11.82 8.56 2.73
N LEU A 17 12.03 7.32 3.19
CA LEU A 17 13.35 6.79 3.52
C LEU A 17 14.22 6.67 2.26
N ALA A 18 13.68 6.16 1.15
CA ALA A 18 14.41 6.09 -0.12
C ALA A 18 14.85 7.47 -0.61
N VAL A 19 13.98 8.48 -0.52
CA VAL A 19 14.29 9.89 -0.85
C VAL A 19 15.41 10.42 0.04
N GLU A 20 15.35 10.15 1.35
CA GLU A 20 16.34 10.60 2.32
C GLU A 20 17.72 10.05 2.01
N ILE A 21 17.84 8.75 1.76
CA ILE A 21 19.14 8.09 1.54
C ILE A 21 19.67 8.23 0.11
N TYR A 22 18.86 8.72 -0.85
CA TYR A 22 19.21 8.75 -2.27
C TYR A 22 20.56 9.41 -2.52
N ASN A 23 20.77 10.60 -1.94
CA ASN A 23 22.01 11.37 -2.03
C ASN A 23 23.01 11.06 -0.90
N GLU A 24 22.67 10.18 0.04
CA GLU A 24 23.59 9.79 1.12
C GLU A 24 24.67 8.84 0.60
N THR A 25 25.88 8.97 1.17
CA THR A 25 27.02 8.10 0.87
C THR A 25 27.35 7.29 2.11
N PHE A 26 27.46 5.98 1.95
CA PHE A 26 27.80 5.06 3.02
C PHE A 26 29.19 4.47 2.77
N ILE A 27 30.03 4.46 3.80
CA ILE A 27 31.42 3.98 3.70
C ILE A 27 31.47 2.46 3.89
N THR A 28 30.61 1.92 4.75
CA THR A 28 30.60 0.49 5.10
C THR A 28 29.18 -0.08 5.07
N LYS A 29 29.09 -1.40 4.85
CA LYS A 29 27.81 -2.14 4.90
C LYS A 29 27.15 -2.05 6.27
N GLN A 30 27.95 -2.11 7.34
CA GLN A 30 27.47 -2.03 8.71
C GLN A 30 26.88 -0.65 9.02
N MET A 31 27.49 0.44 8.53
CA MET A 31 26.92 1.78 8.66
C MET A 31 25.57 1.87 7.95
N PHE A 32 25.48 1.39 6.70
CA PHE A 32 24.22 1.34 5.97
C PHE A 32 23.16 0.55 6.75
N LYS A 33 23.49 -0.65 7.21
CA LYS A 33 22.59 -1.50 7.99
C LYS A 33 22.05 -0.79 9.23
N GLN A 34 22.94 -0.25 10.07
CA GLN A 34 22.54 0.41 11.32
C GLN A 34 21.63 1.61 11.07
N GLU A 35 21.95 2.41 10.06
CA GLU A 35 21.15 3.57 9.67
C GLU A 35 19.74 3.15 9.21
N ILE A 36 19.66 2.18 8.30
CA ILE A 36 18.39 1.71 7.75
C ILE A 36 17.52 1.02 8.81
N GLU A 37 18.10 0.16 9.64
CA GLU A 37 17.38 -0.48 10.76
C GLU A 37 16.85 0.59 11.73
N GLY A 38 17.63 1.63 12.04
CA GLY A 38 17.21 2.75 12.88
C GLY A 38 16.02 3.50 12.29
N LYS A 39 16.11 3.92 11.02
CA LYS A 39 15.05 4.67 10.33
C LYS A 39 13.76 3.84 10.16
N LEU A 40 13.86 2.56 9.82
CA LEU A 40 12.70 1.67 9.70
C LEU A 40 12.01 1.45 11.06
N ASN A 41 12.76 1.22 12.12
CA ASN A 41 12.20 1.09 13.48
C ASN A 41 11.51 2.39 13.93
N TYR A 42 12.08 3.55 13.60
CA TYR A 42 11.45 4.83 13.86
C TYR A 42 10.10 4.95 13.14
N LEU A 43 10.02 4.59 11.85
CA LEU A 43 8.78 4.60 11.08
C LEU A 43 7.70 3.67 11.69
N VAL A 44 8.09 2.48 12.14
CA VAL A 44 7.18 1.55 12.83
C VAL A 44 6.64 2.18 14.12
N SER A 45 7.50 2.85 14.89
CA SER A 45 7.12 3.48 16.17
C SER A 45 6.16 4.66 16.00
N ALA A 46 6.19 5.35 14.85
CA ALA A 46 5.34 6.52 14.60
C ALA A 46 3.85 6.15 14.54
N ARG A 47 3.51 4.94 14.06
CA ARG A 47 2.13 4.43 13.99
C ARG A 47 2.09 2.91 14.25
N PRO A 48 2.22 2.47 15.52
CA PRO A 48 2.44 1.06 15.87
C PRO A 48 1.26 0.13 15.55
N THR A 49 0.08 0.68 15.28
CA THR A 49 -1.11 -0.09 14.86
C THR A 49 -1.18 -0.33 13.35
N ALA A 50 -0.31 0.28 12.54
CA ALA A 50 -0.23 0.05 11.11
C ALA A 50 0.60 -1.20 10.81
N VAL A 51 -0.03 -2.37 10.87
CA VAL A 51 0.62 -3.67 10.63
C VAL A 51 1.40 -3.70 9.31
N ASN A 52 0.88 -3.07 8.24
CA ASN A 52 1.58 -2.96 6.96
C ASN A 52 2.96 -2.29 7.05
N MET A 53 3.11 -1.26 7.90
CA MET A 53 4.42 -0.60 8.10
C MET A 53 5.40 -1.55 8.78
N LYS A 54 4.94 -2.29 9.79
CA LYS A 54 5.76 -3.28 10.47
C LYS A 54 6.21 -4.39 9.51
N LEU A 55 5.30 -4.97 8.74
CA LEU A 55 5.63 -6.02 7.76
C LEU A 55 6.65 -5.53 6.72
N ALA A 56 6.43 -4.32 6.17
CA ALA A 56 7.37 -3.73 5.23
C ALA A 56 8.76 -3.51 5.84
N ALA A 57 8.82 -3.02 7.09
CA ALA A 57 10.08 -2.84 7.79
C ALA A 57 10.78 -4.18 8.06
N ASP A 58 10.06 -5.19 8.54
CA ASP A 58 10.60 -6.52 8.82
C ASP A 58 11.18 -7.16 7.53
N ASP A 59 10.45 -7.07 6.41
CA ASP A 59 10.90 -7.58 5.10
C ASP A 59 12.18 -6.86 4.63
N LEU A 60 12.18 -5.52 4.67
CA LEU A 60 13.31 -4.70 4.25
C LEU A 60 14.55 -4.91 5.13
N ILE A 61 14.38 -5.03 6.45
CA ILE A 61 15.47 -5.35 7.39
C ILE A 61 16.05 -6.73 7.09
N GLY A 62 15.19 -7.72 6.83
CA GLY A 62 15.61 -9.07 6.43
C GLY A 62 16.49 -9.04 5.17
N MET A 63 16.06 -8.31 4.13
CA MET A 63 16.83 -8.18 2.90
C MET A 63 18.19 -7.49 3.11
N VAL A 64 18.22 -6.40 3.89
CA VAL A 64 19.48 -5.71 4.21
C VAL A 64 20.43 -6.62 4.96
N ASN A 65 19.94 -7.39 5.93
CA ASN A 65 20.73 -8.38 6.67
C ASN A 65 21.36 -9.41 5.73
N ASP A 66 20.56 -9.99 4.83
CA ASP A 66 21.04 -10.97 3.85
C ASP A 66 22.06 -10.38 2.88
N TRP A 67 21.93 -9.12 2.48
CA TRP A 67 22.86 -8.47 1.55
C TRP A 67 24.18 -8.07 2.20
N VAL A 68 24.14 -7.64 3.46
CA VAL A 68 25.34 -7.24 4.21
C VAL A 68 26.29 -8.41 4.44
N GLU A 69 25.74 -9.62 4.65
CA GLU A 69 26.53 -10.85 4.84
C GLU A 69 27.26 -11.32 3.57
N LYS A 70 26.77 -10.92 2.38
CA LYS A 70 27.37 -11.32 1.09
C LYS A 70 28.60 -10.48 0.79
N SER A 71 29.77 -11.11 0.75
CA SER A 71 31.06 -10.44 0.51
C SER A 71 31.16 -9.71 -0.84
N VAL A 72 30.50 -10.24 -1.88
CA VAL A 72 30.62 -9.77 -3.28
C VAL A 72 29.86 -8.49 -3.61
N ILE A 73 28.88 -8.08 -2.79
CA ILE A 73 28.03 -6.92 -3.08
C ILE A 73 28.65 -5.68 -2.45
N SER A 74 28.76 -4.55 -3.15
CA SER A 74 29.26 -3.30 -2.57
C SER A 74 28.19 -2.57 -1.74
N VAL A 75 28.57 -1.65 -0.85
CA VAL A 75 27.58 -0.85 -0.10
C VAL A 75 26.73 0.05 -1.01
N THR A 76 27.32 0.57 -2.09
CA THR A 76 26.59 1.34 -3.10
C THR A 76 25.53 0.49 -3.79
N GLU A 77 25.88 -0.73 -4.17
CA GLU A 77 24.96 -1.67 -4.79
C GLU A 77 23.85 -2.11 -3.82
N ILE A 78 24.15 -2.29 -2.54
CA ILE A 78 23.13 -2.54 -1.50
C ILE A 78 22.14 -1.38 -1.43
N LYS A 79 22.62 -0.13 -1.42
CA LYS A 79 21.77 1.06 -1.42
C LYS A 79 20.85 1.10 -2.64
N GLU A 80 21.40 0.86 -3.84
CA GLU A 80 20.63 0.84 -5.09
C GLU A 80 19.55 -0.24 -5.07
N ARG A 81 19.89 -1.47 -4.65
CA ARG A 81 18.92 -2.57 -4.50
C ARG A 81 17.84 -2.24 -3.48
N PHE A 82 18.20 -1.60 -2.37
CA PHE A 82 17.25 -1.20 -1.33
C PHE A 82 16.24 -0.16 -1.83
N ILE A 83 16.72 0.87 -2.55
CA ILE A 83 15.84 1.88 -3.17
C ILE A 83 14.92 1.21 -4.19
N HIS A 84 15.47 0.35 -5.05
CA HIS A 84 14.69 -0.37 -6.05
C HIS A 84 13.57 -1.22 -5.42
N GLU A 85 13.85 -1.90 -4.31
CA GLU A 85 12.82 -2.70 -3.66
C GLU A 85 11.71 -1.84 -3.03
N ILE A 86 12.06 -0.68 -2.47
CA ILE A 86 11.07 0.28 -1.98
C ILE A 86 10.18 0.80 -3.12
N GLU A 87 10.76 1.10 -4.29
CA GLU A 87 10.00 1.48 -5.48
C GLU A 87 9.08 0.34 -5.95
N ALA A 88 9.59 -0.89 -5.96
CA ALA A 88 8.82 -2.08 -6.34
C ALA A 88 7.62 -2.34 -5.41
N MET A 89 7.70 -1.95 -4.12
CA MET A 89 6.55 -2.03 -3.20
C MET A 89 5.34 -1.22 -3.70
N LEU A 90 5.58 -0.04 -4.28
CA LEU A 90 4.52 0.81 -4.82
C LEU A 90 3.78 0.11 -5.97
N GLU A 91 4.55 -0.38 -6.95
CA GLU A 91 4.00 -1.07 -8.13
C GLU A 91 3.27 -2.35 -7.73
N LYS A 92 3.84 -3.10 -6.78
CA LYS A 92 3.24 -4.32 -6.24
C LYS A 92 1.91 -4.04 -5.54
N ASP A 93 1.79 -2.98 -4.74
CA ASP A 93 0.51 -2.63 -4.11
C ASP A 93 -0.56 -2.25 -5.15
N ILE A 94 -0.20 -1.48 -6.18
CA ILE A 94 -1.12 -1.14 -7.28
C ILE A 94 -1.57 -2.40 -8.02
N SER A 95 -0.64 -3.29 -8.38
CA SER A 95 -0.92 -4.55 -9.05
C SER A 95 -1.84 -5.45 -8.22
N ASN A 96 -1.54 -5.60 -6.93
CA ASN A 96 -2.37 -6.37 -6.00
C ASN A 96 -3.78 -5.80 -5.86
N ASN A 97 -3.91 -4.47 -5.74
CA ASN A 97 -5.21 -3.81 -5.65
C ASN A 97 -6.05 -4.03 -6.92
N MET A 98 -5.43 -3.96 -8.10
CA MET A 98 -6.10 -4.26 -9.37
C MET A 98 -6.54 -5.73 -9.44
N ALA A 99 -5.67 -6.66 -9.02
CA ALA A 99 -5.99 -8.09 -8.97
C ALA A 99 -7.15 -8.38 -7.99
N ILE A 100 -7.12 -7.79 -6.78
CA ILE A 100 -8.22 -7.85 -5.82
C ILE A 100 -9.52 -7.36 -6.47
N GLY A 101 -9.46 -6.24 -7.17
CA GLY A 101 -10.60 -5.70 -7.90
C GLY A 101 -11.18 -6.70 -8.91
N THR A 102 -10.33 -7.26 -9.76
CA THR A 102 -10.72 -8.23 -10.80
C THR A 102 -11.32 -9.48 -10.19
N PHE A 103 -10.59 -10.18 -9.31
CA PHE A 103 -11.05 -11.44 -8.73
C PHE A 103 -12.27 -11.25 -7.82
N GLY A 104 -12.32 -10.15 -7.07
CA GLY A 104 -13.48 -9.83 -6.23
C GLY A 104 -14.74 -9.57 -7.06
N ALA A 105 -14.62 -8.82 -8.16
CA ALA A 105 -15.75 -8.55 -9.05
C ALA A 105 -16.24 -9.82 -9.73
N GLU A 106 -15.32 -10.63 -10.27
CA GLU A 106 -15.65 -11.94 -10.86
C GLU A 106 -16.38 -12.84 -9.87
N ARG A 107 -15.87 -12.94 -8.63
CA ARG A 107 -16.49 -13.79 -7.61
C ARG A 107 -17.90 -13.32 -7.25
N ILE A 108 -18.11 -12.01 -7.08
CA ILE A 108 -19.43 -11.44 -6.75
C ILE A 108 -20.39 -11.66 -7.91
N LEU A 109 -19.97 -11.34 -9.14
CA LEU A 109 -20.84 -11.42 -10.32
C LEU A 109 -21.17 -12.85 -10.75
N LYS A 110 -20.39 -13.84 -10.33
CA LYS A 110 -20.68 -15.27 -10.59
C LYS A 110 -22.07 -15.69 -10.13
N ASP A 111 -22.55 -15.14 -9.02
CA ASP A 111 -23.83 -15.52 -8.42
C ASP A 111 -24.98 -14.56 -8.84
N VAL A 112 -24.71 -13.62 -9.77
CA VAL A 112 -25.63 -12.57 -10.20
C VAL A 112 -26.09 -12.86 -11.62
N PRO A 113 -27.40 -12.96 -11.89
CA PRO A 113 -27.92 -13.22 -13.22
C PRO A 113 -27.34 -12.27 -14.28
N SER A 114 -27.03 -12.81 -15.45
CA SER A 114 -26.55 -12.03 -16.59
C SER A 114 -27.56 -10.92 -16.93
N GLY A 115 -27.06 -9.69 -17.08
CA GLY A 115 -27.88 -8.51 -17.35
C GLY A 115 -28.45 -7.80 -16.12
N SER A 116 -28.35 -8.38 -14.92
CA SER A 116 -28.76 -7.71 -13.67
C SER A 116 -27.66 -6.82 -13.11
N SER A 117 -28.02 -5.67 -12.55
CA SER A 117 -27.13 -4.77 -11.82
C SER A 117 -27.13 -5.04 -10.30
N LEU A 118 -26.12 -4.53 -9.60
CA LEU A 118 -25.95 -4.68 -8.16
C LEU A 118 -26.11 -3.36 -7.42
N GLN A 119 -26.72 -3.42 -6.25
CA GLN A 119 -26.62 -2.38 -5.23
C GLN A 119 -25.64 -2.85 -4.16
N LEU A 120 -24.55 -2.10 -3.97
CA LEU A 120 -23.48 -2.46 -3.04
C LEU A 120 -23.42 -1.49 -1.87
N LEU A 121 -22.99 -2.01 -0.72
CA LEU A 121 -22.66 -1.20 0.45
C LEU A 121 -21.17 -1.36 0.76
N THR A 122 -20.51 -0.24 1.09
CA THR A 122 -19.12 -0.26 1.54
C THR A 122 -18.97 0.49 2.86
N HIS A 123 -17.91 0.18 3.61
CA HIS A 123 -17.62 0.79 4.89
C HIS A 123 -16.20 1.39 4.91
N CYS A 124 -16.05 2.55 5.56
CA CYS A 124 -14.82 3.34 5.57
C CYS A 124 -14.41 3.79 4.14
N ASN A 125 -13.13 4.12 3.96
CA ASN A 125 -12.52 4.36 2.66
C ASN A 125 -11.45 3.29 2.41
N THR A 126 -11.60 2.57 1.30
CA THR A 126 -10.70 1.51 0.83
C THR A 126 -10.23 1.75 -0.61
N GLY A 127 -10.38 2.99 -1.09
CA GLY A 127 -10.02 3.40 -2.45
C GLY A 127 -8.56 3.84 -2.55
N SER A 128 -8.21 4.50 -3.65
CA SER A 128 -6.86 5.07 -3.89
C SER A 128 -6.36 6.03 -2.81
N LEU A 129 -7.27 6.60 -2.01
CA LEU A 129 -6.91 7.45 -0.87
C LEU A 129 -6.42 6.67 0.36
N ALA A 130 -6.53 5.33 0.36
CA ALA A 130 -6.11 4.45 1.45
C ALA A 130 -5.02 3.45 1.05
N THR A 131 -4.67 3.38 -0.23
CA THR A 131 -3.67 2.46 -0.80
C THR A 131 -2.70 3.20 -1.71
N ALA A 132 -1.74 2.52 -2.36
CA ALA A 132 -0.92 3.14 -3.41
C ALA A 132 -1.73 3.68 -4.58
N GLY A 133 -2.90 3.11 -4.80
CA GLY A 133 -3.74 3.37 -5.95
C GLY A 133 -4.78 2.28 -6.10
N TYR A 134 -5.80 2.57 -6.92
CA TYR A 134 -6.95 1.71 -7.21
C TYR A 134 -7.87 1.42 -6.00
N GLY A 135 -7.34 0.82 -4.95
CA GLY A 135 -8.06 0.43 -3.74
C GLY A 135 -8.39 -1.06 -3.68
N THR A 136 -8.86 -1.52 -2.52
CA THR A 136 -9.23 -2.92 -2.26
C THR A 136 -10.72 -3.14 -2.50
N ALA A 137 -11.58 -2.96 -1.50
CA ALA A 137 -13.03 -3.15 -1.67
C ALA A 137 -13.64 -2.12 -2.64
N LEU A 138 -13.18 -0.86 -2.59
CA LEU A 138 -13.54 0.12 -3.62
C LEU A 138 -12.93 -0.21 -5.00
N GLY A 139 -11.81 -0.95 -5.06
CA GLY A 139 -11.28 -1.49 -6.31
C GLY A 139 -12.20 -2.56 -6.93
N VAL A 140 -12.79 -3.42 -6.10
CA VAL A 140 -13.82 -4.39 -6.54
C VAL A 140 -15.06 -3.68 -7.07
N ILE A 141 -15.55 -2.68 -6.33
CA ILE A 141 -16.70 -1.88 -6.76
C ILE A 141 -16.40 -1.15 -8.06
N ARG A 142 -15.17 -0.63 -8.22
CA ARG A 142 -14.71 -0.01 -9.47
C ARG A 142 -14.75 -0.99 -10.65
N LYS A 143 -14.27 -2.23 -10.49
CA LYS A 143 -14.41 -3.25 -11.55
C LYS A 143 -15.85 -3.59 -11.90
N ILE A 144 -16.75 -3.67 -10.92
CA ILE A 144 -18.18 -3.93 -11.17
C ILE A 144 -18.81 -2.74 -11.92
N PHE A 145 -18.42 -1.51 -11.57
CA PHE A 145 -18.82 -0.31 -12.29
C PHE A 145 -18.31 -0.29 -13.73
N ASP A 146 -17.02 -0.60 -13.96
CA ASP A 146 -16.41 -0.66 -15.31
C ASP A 146 -17.13 -1.66 -16.24
N GLN A 147 -17.79 -2.68 -15.67
CA GLN A 147 -18.59 -3.67 -16.40
C GLN A 147 -20.06 -3.27 -16.61
N ASN A 148 -20.47 -2.05 -16.22
CA ASN A 148 -21.86 -1.58 -16.20
C ASN A 148 -22.79 -2.48 -15.36
N ARG A 149 -22.25 -3.10 -14.30
CA ARG A 149 -23.00 -4.00 -13.40
C ARG A 149 -23.31 -3.36 -12.05
N LEU A 150 -22.98 -2.08 -11.84
CA LEU A 150 -23.28 -1.34 -10.62
C LEU A 150 -24.49 -0.40 -10.83
N GLU A 151 -25.54 -0.60 -10.05
CA GLU A 151 -26.72 0.26 -10.04
C GLU A 151 -26.56 1.41 -9.03
N HIS A 152 -26.12 1.07 -7.82
CA HIS A 152 -25.98 2.01 -6.73
C HIS A 152 -24.86 1.59 -5.77
N LEU A 153 -24.14 2.57 -5.24
CA LEU A 153 -23.18 2.40 -4.15
C LEU A 153 -23.63 3.23 -2.95
N GLY A 154 -24.09 2.56 -1.90
CA GLY A 154 -24.46 3.20 -0.64
C GLY A 154 -23.33 3.14 0.41
N PRO A 155 -23.18 4.17 1.26
CA PRO A 155 -22.32 4.07 2.43
C PRO A 155 -22.99 3.24 3.54
N ALA A 156 -22.26 2.33 4.17
CA ALA A 156 -22.74 1.63 5.37
C ALA A 156 -22.95 2.64 6.52
N VAL A 157 -24.19 2.73 7.03
CA VAL A 157 -24.56 3.65 8.11
C VAL A 157 -24.14 3.04 9.46
N ASN A 158 -23.00 3.43 10.04
CA ASN A 158 -22.84 3.54 11.51
C ASN A 158 -21.59 4.32 11.99
N ALA A 159 -21.86 5.26 12.92
CA ALA A 159 -21.07 5.82 14.02
C ALA A 159 -19.75 6.60 13.82
N ASP A 160 -19.65 7.53 12.86
CA ASP A 160 -18.92 8.82 13.04
C ASP A 160 -19.23 9.76 11.84
N ARG A 161 -19.80 10.95 12.08
CA ARG A 161 -20.07 11.94 11.01
C ARG A 161 -18.78 12.53 10.45
N SER A 162 -17.68 12.54 11.19
CA SER A 162 -16.42 13.18 10.78
C SER A 162 -15.69 12.47 9.63
N LYS A 163 -16.04 11.21 9.34
CA LYS A 163 -15.43 10.39 8.27
C LYS A 163 -16.27 10.27 7.00
N ARG A 164 -17.52 10.75 7.01
CA ARG A 164 -18.51 10.54 5.92
C ARG A 164 -18.25 11.36 4.66
N ASN A 165 -17.78 12.60 4.78
CA ASN A 165 -17.85 13.58 3.67
C ASN A 165 -16.51 13.86 2.98
N MET A 166 -15.44 13.14 3.31
CA MET A 166 -14.09 13.61 2.95
C MET A 166 -13.35 12.78 1.89
N MET A 167 -13.77 11.55 1.56
CA MET A 167 -12.88 10.63 0.81
C MET A 167 -13.55 9.60 -0.12
N VAL A 168 -14.83 9.75 -0.49
CA VAL A 168 -15.38 9.00 -1.63
C VAL A 168 -15.53 10.00 -2.77
N ALA A 169 -14.42 10.27 -3.46
CA ALA A 169 -14.46 11.04 -4.70
C ALA A 169 -15.07 10.12 -5.77
N TYR A 170 -16.34 10.37 -6.09
CA TYR A 170 -16.94 9.88 -7.33
C TYR A 170 -16.22 10.63 -8.46
N GLY A 171 -15.24 9.97 -9.09
CA GLY A 171 -14.62 10.49 -10.29
C GLY A 171 -15.64 10.49 -11.42
N THR A 172 -15.92 11.68 -11.95
CA THR A 172 -16.57 11.89 -13.25
C THR A 172 -15.64 11.53 -14.39
#